data_AF-A0A0K1IWZ6-F1
#
_entry.id   AF-A0A0K1IWZ6-F1
#
_cell.length_a   1.000
_cell.length_b   1.000
_cell.length_c   1.000
_cell.angle_alpha   90.00
_cell.angle_beta   90.00
_cell.angle_gamma   90.00
#
_symmetry.space_group_name_H-M   'P 1'
#
loop_
_entity.id
_entity.type
_entity.pdbx_description
1 polymer ?
#
loop_
_entity_poly.entity_id
_entity_poly.type
_entity_poly.pdbx_seq_one_letter_code
_entity_poly.pdbx_strand_id
1 'polypeptide(L)'
;MDRILGLAVEDLDAAVDDFASVAGEDGGFHDLNATTQFSFEDDADSLYLARGHFNTLDQLDKTDAQRARLGRLRRAFWFLWWTGKTHENANQAFYRTNNAVSRLYGEEFNRIDTQVQQIAEALEPTRDTLNSLRKESEADALDELTALEPADYGRKVDFFEREIGQFEAFADDIVSFRDAIRRLQDGFDEYLGESYGDATGSFFRAMSAFEDVNARVSERDPVAAIASRSEEFACLTDAMARASEVLDEAATAGDNDIPEKQTALESEAREAFADCDLVAEHFTFVADFFEELPDERS
;
A
#
# COMPACT_ATOMS: atom_id res chain seq x y z
N MET A 1 26.90 -20.09 32.97
CA MET A 1 27.09 -19.54 31.62
C MET A 1 26.17 -20.23 30.63
N ASP A 2 26.28 -21.56 30.45
CA ASP A 2 25.40 -22.28 29.51
C ASP A 2 23.91 -22.14 29.88
N ARG A 3 23.58 -22.07 31.17
CA ARG A 3 22.22 -21.73 31.62
C ARG A 3 21.74 -20.36 31.14
N ILE A 4 22.60 -19.33 31.15
CA ILE A 4 22.23 -17.97 30.72
C ILE A 4 22.11 -17.91 29.20
N LEU A 5 22.95 -18.63 28.46
CA LEU A 5 22.78 -18.80 27.02
C LEU A 5 21.47 -19.52 26.69
N GLY A 6 21.08 -20.53 27.48
CA GLY A 6 19.78 -21.21 27.34
C GLY A 6 18.59 -20.27 27.58
N LEU A 7 18.62 -19.48 28.66
CA LEU A 7 17.59 -18.48 28.93
C LEU A 7 17.48 -17.44 27.80
N ALA A 8 18.61 -17.01 27.24
CA ALA A 8 18.59 -16.11 26.08
C ALA A 8 17.95 -16.74 24.84
N VAL A 9 18.03 -18.06 24.64
CA VAL A 9 17.30 -18.75 23.56
C VAL A 9 15.81 -18.79 23.88
N GLU A 10 15.44 -19.16 25.11
CA GLU A 10 14.05 -19.21 25.56
C GLU A 10 13.34 -17.87 25.35
N ASP A 11 14.00 -16.75 25.69
CA ASP A 11 13.46 -15.40 25.47
C ASP A 11 13.40 -15.02 23.98
N LEU A 12 14.31 -15.50 23.14
CA LEU A 12 14.25 -15.22 21.70
C LEU A 12 13.15 -16.03 21.01
N ASP A 13 12.94 -17.30 21.41
CA ASP A 13 11.82 -18.11 20.94
C ASP A 13 10.48 -17.49 21.42
N ALA A 14 10.41 -17.03 22.67
CA ALA A 14 9.24 -16.32 23.18
C ALA A 14 8.95 -15.04 22.36
N ALA A 15 9.97 -14.30 21.92
CA ALA A 15 9.76 -13.14 21.05
C ALA A 15 9.19 -13.52 19.66
N VAL A 16 9.51 -14.70 19.13
CA VAL A 16 8.87 -15.20 17.90
C VAL A 16 7.39 -15.47 18.14
N ASP A 17 7.06 -16.10 19.27
CA ASP A 17 5.69 -16.40 19.67
C ASP A 17 4.89 -15.12 19.94
N ASP A 18 5.50 -14.11 20.59
CA ASP A 18 4.90 -12.80 20.84
C ASP A 18 4.50 -12.17 19.50
N PHE A 19 5.41 -12.13 18.52
CA PHE A 19 5.13 -11.55 17.19
C PHE A 19 4.08 -12.36 16.43
N ALA A 20 4.13 -13.69 16.50
CA ALA A 20 3.14 -14.56 15.87
C ALA A 20 1.74 -14.34 16.47
N SER A 21 1.65 -14.17 17.79
CA SER A 21 0.38 -13.96 18.48
C SER A 21 -0.35 -12.68 18.03
N VAL A 22 0.40 -11.65 17.65
CA VAL A 22 -0.14 -10.39 17.11
C VAL A 22 -0.80 -10.60 15.74
N ALA A 23 -0.38 -11.60 14.97
CA ALA A 23 -0.99 -11.94 13.68
C ALA A 23 -2.37 -12.63 13.80
N GLY A 24 -2.83 -12.96 15.01
CA GLY A 24 -4.14 -13.57 15.29
C GLY A 24 -4.11 -15.06 15.61
N GLU A 25 -5.26 -15.64 15.98
CA GLU A 25 -5.35 -17.03 16.49
C GLU A 25 -4.87 -18.11 15.51
N ASP A 26 -4.98 -17.85 14.20
CA ASP A 26 -4.53 -18.75 13.12
C ASP A 26 -3.27 -18.22 12.40
N GLY A 27 -2.68 -17.11 12.89
CA GLY A 27 -1.54 -16.44 12.27
C GLY A 27 -0.20 -16.88 12.84
N GLY A 28 0.86 -16.75 12.03
CA GLY A 28 2.24 -16.99 12.41
C GLY A 28 3.14 -15.77 12.21
N PHE A 29 4.41 -15.92 12.57
CA PHE A 29 5.45 -14.89 12.42
C PHE A 29 5.53 -14.28 11.00
N HIS A 30 5.26 -15.11 9.99
CA HIS A 30 5.28 -14.68 8.58
C HIS A 30 4.02 -13.92 8.14
N ASP A 31 2.91 -14.09 8.85
CA ASP A 31 1.63 -13.45 8.51
C ASP A 31 1.55 -12.01 9.02
N LEU A 32 2.47 -11.62 9.90
CA LEU A 32 2.63 -10.27 10.40
C LEU A 32 2.98 -9.29 9.24
N ASN A 33 1.99 -8.50 8.84
CA ASN A 33 2.05 -7.55 7.72
C ASN A 33 1.52 -6.16 8.12
N ALA A 34 1.74 -5.12 7.32
CA ALA A 34 1.44 -3.74 7.70
C ALA A 34 -0.03 -3.45 8.11
N THR A 35 -1.02 -4.30 7.82
CA THR A 35 -2.40 -4.13 8.35
C THR A 35 -2.52 -4.51 9.82
N THR A 36 -1.56 -5.25 10.35
CA THR A 36 -1.57 -5.78 11.71
C THR A 36 -1.06 -4.71 12.66
N GLN A 37 -1.91 -4.28 13.59
CA GLN A 37 -1.52 -3.33 14.63
C GLN A 37 -0.43 -3.96 15.50
N PHE A 38 0.72 -3.30 15.58
CA PHE A 38 1.88 -3.78 16.32
C PHE A 38 2.60 -2.58 16.92
N SER A 39 3.01 -2.72 18.16
CA SER A 39 3.76 -1.71 18.92
C SER A 39 5.03 -2.38 19.39
N PHE A 40 6.18 -1.93 18.88
CA PHE A 40 7.44 -2.56 19.28
C PHE A 40 7.71 -2.40 20.78
N GLU A 41 7.19 -1.33 21.39
CA GLU A 41 7.33 -1.13 22.84
C GLU A 41 6.56 -2.17 23.65
N ASP A 42 5.38 -2.57 23.18
CA ASP A 42 4.50 -3.51 23.88
C ASP A 42 4.79 -4.97 23.52
N ASP A 43 5.20 -5.24 22.27
CA ASP A 43 5.31 -6.59 21.71
C ASP A 43 6.75 -7.15 21.76
N ALA A 44 7.74 -6.39 22.24
CA ALA A 44 9.15 -6.78 22.27
C ALA A 44 9.71 -7.08 23.68
N ASP A 45 8.86 -7.30 24.68
CA ASP A 45 9.25 -7.57 26.07
C ASP A 45 10.28 -8.71 26.17
N SER A 46 10.04 -9.82 25.48
CA SER A 46 10.96 -10.96 25.45
C SER A 46 12.33 -10.61 24.84
N LEU A 47 12.40 -9.69 23.88
CA LEU A 47 13.68 -9.19 23.35
C LEU A 47 14.45 -8.36 24.38
N TYR A 48 13.76 -7.56 25.20
CA TYR A 48 14.41 -6.82 26.29
C TYR A 48 15.01 -7.76 27.34
N LEU A 49 14.34 -8.88 27.65
CA LEU A 49 14.84 -9.92 28.55
C LEU A 49 16.10 -10.60 27.98
N ALA A 50 16.05 -11.03 26.71
CA ALA A 50 17.20 -11.62 26.01
C ALA A 50 18.42 -10.68 26.03
N ARG A 51 18.20 -9.37 25.79
CA ARG A 51 19.25 -8.35 25.88
C ARG A 51 19.84 -8.24 27.28
N GLY A 52 19.04 -8.36 28.33
CA GLY A 52 19.50 -8.43 29.71
C GLY A 52 20.44 -9.60 29.97
N HIS A 53 20.15 -10.77 29.37
CA HIS A 53 21.03 -11.93 29.41
C HIS A 53 22.35 -11.70 28.65
N PHE A 54 22.35 -11.04 27.51
CA PHE A 54 23.58 -10.67 26.80
C PHE A 54 24.46 -9.73 27.63
N ASN A 55 23.87 -8.72 28.27
CA ASN A 55 24.61 -7.80 29.15
C ASN A 55 25.25 -8.53 30.33
N THR A 56 24.53 -9.50 30.91
CA THR A 56 25.06 -10.34 31.98
C THR A 56 26.21 -11.21 31.48
N LEU A 57 26.03 -11.82 30.31
CA LEU A 57 27.05 -12.67 29.69
C LEU A 57 28.32 -11.86 29.44
N ASP A 58 28.25 -10.62 28.95
CA ASP A 58 29.41 -9.78 28.66
C ASP A 58 30.36 -9.58 29.85
N GLN A 59 29.84 -9.62 31.07
CA GLN A 59 30.62 -9.46 32.30
C GLN A 59 31.37 -10.72 32.74
N LEU A 60 31.10 -11.86 32.11
CA LEU A 60 31.67 -13.16 32.46
C LEU A 60 32.81 -13.56 31.49
N ASP A 61 33.81 -14.25 32.01
CA ASP A 61 34.83 -14.90 31.18
C ASP A 61 34.21 -16.01 30.34
N LYS A 62 34.50 -16.02 29.04
CA LYS A 62 33.91 -16.95 28.05
C LYS A 62 34.98 -17.79 27.39
N THR A 63 34.68 -19.08 27.20
CA THR A 63 35.42 -19.90 26.23
C THR A 63 35.16 -19.42 24.81
N ASP A 64 36.01 -19.81 23.86
CA ASP A 64 35.84 -19.45 22.45
C ASP A 64 34.52 -19.97 21.87
N ALA A 65 34.11 -21.18 22.25
CA ALA A 65 32.84 -21.77 21.85
C ALA A 65 31.64 -20.95 22.36
N GLN A 66 31.67 -20.50 23.63
CA GLN A 66 30.63 -19.66 24.20
C GLN A 66 30.61 -18.27 23.58
N ARG A 67 31.78 -17.70 23.26
CA ARG A 67 31.88 -16.41 22.56
C ARG A 67 31.28 -16.51 21.15
N ALA A 68 31.56 -17.59 20.43
CA ALA A 68 31.01 -17.83 19.10
C ALA A 68 29.49 -18.00 19.14
N ARG A 69 28.97 -18.80 20.08
CA ARG A 69 27.53 -18.99 20.26
C ARG A 69 26.80 -17.70 20.61
N LEU A 70 27.33 -16.91 21.56
CA LEU A 70 26.79 -15.59 21.89
C LEU A 70 26.75 -14.66 20.67
N GLY A 71 27.75 -14.74 19.79
CA GLY A 71 27.76 -14.00 18.52
C GLY A 71 26.58 -14.35 17.61
N ARG A 72 26.23 -15.64 17.49
CA ARG A 72 25.06 -16.09 16.72
C ARG A 72 23.74 -15.66 17.36
N LEU A 73 23.58 -15.85 18.67
CA LEU A 73 22.39 -15.40 19.40
C LEU A 73 22.14 -13.89 19.25
N ARG A 74 23.20 -13.08 19.22
CA ARG A 74 23.08 -11.64 18.95
C ARG A 74 22.56 -11.34 17.55
N ARG A 75 22.97 -12.10 16.55
CA ARG A 75 22.49 -11.94 15.18
C ARG A 75 21.03 -12.38 15.05
N ALA A 76 20.63 -13.45 15.72
CA ALA A 76 19.22 -13.85 15.83
C ALA A 76 18.38 -12.78 16.55
N PHE A 77 18.89 -12.23 17.65
CA PHE A 77 18.28 -11.09 18.33
C PHE A 77 18.08 -9.89 17.40
N TRP A 78 19.10 -9.50 16.62
CA TRP A 78 18.98 -8.38 15.69
C TRP A 78 18.01 -8.66 14.55
N PHE A 79 17.88 -9.91 14.11
CA PHE A 79 16.85 -10.29 13.14
C PHE A 79 15.45 -9.98 13.70
N LEU A 80 15.13 -10.46 14.90
CA LEU A 80 13.82 -10.23 15.53
C LEU A 80 13.59 -8.75 15.86
N TRP A 81 14.61 -8.09 16.43
CA TRP A 81 14.56 -6.66 16.76
C TRP A 81 14.23 -5.81 15.54
N TRP A 82 14.98 -5.99 14.44
CA TRP A 82 14.75 -5.21 13.24
C TRP A 82 13.48 -5.64 12.50
N THR A 83 13.08 -6.92 12.58
CA THR A 83 11.78 -7.37 12.03
C THR A 83 10.62 -6.62 12.67
N GLY A 84 10.57 -6.57 14.01
CA GLY A 84 9.51 -5.83 14.71
C GLY A 84 9.54 -4.34 14.40
N LYS A 85 10.73 -3.74 14.33
CA LYS A 85 10.87 -2.31 13.96
C LYS A 85 10.49 -2.00 12.52
N THR A 86 10.83 -2.86 11.57
CA THR A 86 10.42 -2.69 10.18
C THR A 86 8.91 -2.80 10.06
N HIS A 87 8.29 -3.76 10.74
CA HIS A 87 6.85 -3.92 10.76
C HIS A 87 6.11 -2.73 11.39
N GLU A 88 6.55 -2.24 12.56
CA GLU A 88 6.01 -1.04 13.21
C GLU A 88 6.00 0.18 12.26
N ASN A 89 7.10 0.39 11.54
CA ASN A 89 7.19 1.49 10.57
C ASN A 89 6.33 1.23 9.31
N ALA A 90 6.24 -0.01 8.85
CA ALA A 90 5.37 -0.39 7.73
C ALA A 90 3.89 -0.15 8.06
N ASN A 91 3.46 -0.41 9.31
CA ASN A 91 2.11 -0.09 9.79
C ASN A 91 1.82 1.43 9.72
N GLN A 92 2.80 2.28 10.02
CA GLN A 92 2.66 3.73 9.83
C GLN A 92 2.53 4.11 8.35
N ALA A 93 3.32 3.49 7.46
CA ALA A 93 3.18 3.70 6.01
C ALA A 93 1.78 3.29 5.52
N PHE A 94 1.27 2.14 5.94
CA PHE A 94 -0.10 1.71 5.66
C PHE A 94 -1.16 2.73 6.11
N TYR A 95 -1.02 3.28 7.32
CA TYR A 95 -1.90 4.34 7.81
C TYR A 95 -1.85 5.59 6.91
N ARG A 96 -0.66 6.02 6.47
CA ARG A 96 -0.52 7.16 5.54
C ARG A 96 -1.15 6.86 4.18
N THR A 97 -0.98 5.65 3.67
CA THR A 97 -1.61 5.20 2.42
C THR A 97 -3.14 5.28 2.50
N ASN A 98 -3.74 4.78 3.57
CA ASN A 98 -5.20 4.90 3.76
C ASN A 98 -5.68 6.34 3.90
N ASN A 99 -4.89 7.22 4.53
CA ASN A 99 -5.23 8.64 4.57
C ASN A 99 -5.20 9.27 3.17
N ALA A 100 -4.21 8.93 2.34
CA ALA A 100 -4.14 9.43 0.96
C ALA A 100 -5.37 9.00 0.15
N VAL A 101 -5.77 7.72 0.24
CA VAL A 101 -6.99 7.19 -0.39
C VAL A 101 -8.24 7.91 0.16
N SER A 102 -8.35 8.11 1.47
CA SER A 102 -9.48 8.83 2.06
C SER A 102 -9.57 10.28 1.59
N ARG A 103 -8.45 10.97 1.39
CA ARG A 103 -8.44 12.32 0.79
C ARG A 103 -8.85 12.32 -0.67
N LEU A 104 -8.44 11.28 -1.41
CA LEU A 104 -8.83 11.11 -2.81
C LEU A 104 -10.34 10.92 -2.94
N TYR A 105 -10.92 10.01 -2.15
CA TYR A 105 -12.36 9.74 -2.10
C TYR A 105 -13.18 10.87 -1.47
N GLY A 106 -12.52 11.76 -0.71
CA GLY A 106 -13.11 13.01 -0.24
C GLY A 106 -12.98 14.17 -1.23
N GLU A 107 -12.56 13.90 -2.47
CA GLU A 107 -12.32 14.88 -3.55
C GLU A 107 -11.32 16.00 -3.17
N GLU A 108 -10.45 15.76 -2.17
CA GLU A 108 -9.42 16.70 -1.74
C GLU A 108 -8.17 16.60 -2.64
N PHE A 109 -8.35 16.68 -3.97
CA PHE A 109 -7.32 16.42 -4.99
C PHE A 109 -6.08 17.32 -4.87
N ASN A 110 -6.25 18.53 -4.33
CA ASN A 110 -5.17 19.48 -4.07
C ASN A 110 -4.25 19.07 -2.92
N ARG A 111 -4.66 18.12 -2.07
CA ARG A 111 -3.86 17.61 -0.94
C ARG A 111 -3.10 16.33 -1.25
N ILE A 112 -3.38 15.69 -2.38
CA ILE A 112 -2.84 14.37 -2.71
C ILE A 112 -1.31 14.35 -2.76
N ASP A 113 -0.66 15.37 -3.33
CA ASP A 113 0.81 15.42 -3.38
C ASP A 113 1.42 15.45 -1.98
N THR A 114 0.81 16.21 -1.06
CA THR A 114 1.23 16.23 0.35
C THR A 114 0.98 14.90 1.04
N GLN A 115 -0.13 14.20 0.74
CA GLN A 115 -0.38 12.89 1.33
C GLN A 115 0.60 11.83 0.83
N VAL A 116 0.89 11.82 -0.46
CA VAL A 116 1.86 10.91 -1.08
C VAL A 116 3.28 11.16 -0.56
N GLN A 117 3.65 12.42 -0.34
CA GLN A 117 4.90 12.75 0.34
C GLN A 117 4.95 12.16 1.76
N GLN A 118 3.85 12.19 2.52
CA GLN A 118 3.81 11.59 3.86
C GLN A 118 3.93 10.06 3.83
N ILE A 119 3.48 9.39 2.76
CA ILE A 119 3.74 7.96 2.57
C ILE A 119 5.25 7.74 2.41
N ALA A 120 5.91 8.52 1.54
CA ALA A 120 7.35 8.41 1.30
C ALA A 120 8.17 8.68 2.59
N GLU A 121 7.79 9.70 3.36
CA GLU A 121 8.41 10.01 4.66
C GLU A 121 8.21 8.89 5.69
N ALA A 122 7.07 8.18 5.67
CA ALA A 122 6.82 7.02 6.53
C ALA A 122 7.58 5.75 6.06
N LEU A 123 7.89 5.64 4.76
CA LEU A 123 8.66 4.52 4.22
C LEU A 123 10.17 4.64 4.48
N GLU A 124 10.70 5.85 4.66
CA GLU A 124 12.12 6.07 5.00
C GLU A 124 12.59 5.27 6.24
N PRO A 125 11.96 5.37 7.42
CA PRO A 125 12.36 4.57 8.58
C PRO A 125 12.12 3.06 8.38
N THR A 126 11.12 2.69 7.57
CA THR A 126 10.87 1.28 7.21
C THR A 126 12.06 0.70 6.43
N ARG A 127 12.61 1.45 5.46
CA ARG A 127 13.80 1.04 4.70
C ARG A 127 15.05 1.03 5.56
N ASP A 128 15.22 2.01 6.43
CA ASP A 128 16.38 2.09 7.32
C ASP A 128 16.44 0.90 8.26
N THR A 129 15.30 0.51 8.83
CA THR A 129 15.22 -0.67 9.71
C THR A 129 15.42 -1.98 8.95
N LEU A 130 14.89 -2.12 7.73
CA LEU A 130 15.17 -3.28 6.86
C LEU A 130 16.65 -3.38 6.47
N ASN A 131 17.29 -2.23 6.22
CA ASN A 131 18.73 -2.17 5.95
C ASN A 131 19.56 -2.58 7.19
N SER A 132 19.14 -2.16 8.38
CA SER A 132 19.75 -2.58 9.64
C SER A 132 19.56 -4.08 9.90
N LEU A 133 18.37 -4.62 9.61
CA LEU A 133 18.12 -6.07 9.62
C LEU A 133 19.19 -6.79 8.81
N ARG A 134 19.38 -6.38 7.55
CA ARG A 134 20.35 -6.99 6.63
C ARG A 134 21.81 -6.88 7.06
N LYS A 135 22.15 -5.80 7.77
CA LYS A 135 23.53 -5.52 8.20
C LYS A 135 23.91 -6.20 9.51
N GLU A 136 22.95 -6.35 10.42
CA GLU A 136 23.21 -6.76 11.81
C GLU A 136 22.79 -8.19 12.12
N SER A 137 22.09 -8.84 11.19
CA SER A 137 21.65 -10.23 11.33
C SER A 137 22.07 -11.11 10.14
N GLU A 138 21.94 -12.42 10.31
CA GLU A 138 22.36 -13.43 9.33
C GLU A 138 21.38 -14.62 9.39
N ALA A 139 21.09 -15.24 8.24
CA ALA A 139 20.17 -16.37 8.16
C ALA A 139 20.60 -17.56 9.04
N ASP A 140 21.88 -17.96 8.98
CA ASP A 140 22.43 -19.07 9.76
C ASP A 140 22.38 -18.84 11.29
N ALA A 141 22.13 -17.60 11.74
CA ALA A 141 21.94 -17.32 13.15
C ALA A 141 20.61 -17.86 13.69
N LEU A 142 19.62 -18.09 12.81
CA LEU A 142 18.32 -18.63 13.19
C LEU A 142 18.39 -20.10 13.62
N ASP A 143 19.46 -20.83 13.29
CA ASP A 143 19.71 -22.20 13.80
C ASP A 143 19.84 -22.26 15.34
N GLU A 144 20.03 -21.12 16.01
CA GLU A 144 20.02 -21.08 17.49
C GLU A 144 18.60 -21.05 18.08
N LEU A 145 17.58 -20.75 17.28
CA LEU A 145 16.18 -20.69 17.67
C LEU A 145 15.50 -22.04 17.41
N THR A 146 14.41 -22.31 18.11
CA THR A 146 13.59 -23.52 17.88
C THR A 146 12.38 -23.24 17.02
N ALA A 147 11.89 -21.99 17.02
CA ALA A 147 10.68 -21.59 16.29
C ALA A 147 10.93 -21.22 14.81
N LEU A 148 12.19 -20.96 14.43
CA LEU A 148 12.56 -20.47 13.10
C LEU A 148 13.70 -21.29 12.49
N GLU A 149 13.72 -21.33 11.15
CA GLU A 149 14.76 -21.91 10.32
C GLU A 149 15.48 -20.81 9.53
N PRO A 150 16.72 -21.02 9.05
CA PRO A 150 17.43 -20.03 8.22
C PRO A 150 16.66 -19.55 6.98
N ALA A 151 15.79 -20.40 6.42
CA ALA A 151 14.93 -20.03 5.29
C ALA A 151 13.88 -18.95 5.64
N ASP A 152 13.53 -18.79 6.91
CA ASP A 152 12.58 -17.77 7.38
C ASP A 152 13.15 -16.36 7.27
N TYR A 153 14.48 -16.22 7.39
CA TYR A 153 15.17 -14.96 7.17
C TYR A 153 14.86 -14.39 5.78
N GLY A 154 15.12 -15.20 4.73
CA GLY A 154 14.92 -14.79 3.35
C GLY A 154 13.47 -14.47 3.07
N ARG A 155 12.56 -15.35 3.51
CA ARG A 155 11.10 -15.15 3.39
C ARG A 155 10.66 -13.81 3.97
N LYS A 156 11.11 -13.45 5.16
CA LYS A 156 10.70 -12.19 5.81
C LYS A 156 11.33 -10.96 5.16
N VAL A 157 12.59 -11.05 4.73
CA VAL A 157 13.25 -9.97 3.99
C VAL A 157 12.56 -9.70 2.66
N ASP A 158 12.28 -10.75 1.87
CA ASP A 158 11.59 -10.63 0.59
C ASP A 158 10.17 -10.08 0.76
N PHE A 159 9.50 -10.48 1.84
CA PHE A 159 8.20 -9.94 2.23
C PHE A 159 8.25 -8.42 2.45
N PHE A 160 9.17 -7.93 3.28
CA PHE A 160 9.28 -6.50 3.55
C PHE A 160 9.67 -5.69 2.32
N GLU A 161 10.56 -6.20 1.46
CA GLU A 161 10.89 -5.53 0.21
C GLU A 161 9.69 -5.39 -0.71
N ARG A 162 8.92 -6.48 -0.84
CA ARG A 162 7.70 -6.48 -1.64
C ARG A 162 6.68 -5.48 -1.08
N GLU A 163 6.46 -5.47 0.23
CA GLU A 163 5.51 -4.57 0.89
C GLU A 163 5.91 -3.10 0.73
N ILE A 164 7.19 -2.76 0.98
CA ILE A 164 7.71 -1.40 0.79
C ILE A 164 7.56 -0.96 -0.67
N GLY A 165 7.99 -1.79 -1.62
CA GLY A 165 7.93 -1.45 -3.05
C GLY A 165 6.50 -1.28 -3.55
N GLN A 166 5.55 -2.04 -3.00
CA GLN A 166 4.14 -1.89 -3.36
C GLN A 166 3.48 -0.65 -2.75
N PHE A 167 3.89 -0.20 -1.56
CA PHE A 167 3.45 1.11 -1.06
C PHE A 167 3.94 2.26 -1.95
N GLU A 168 5.17 2.20 -2.45
CA GLU A 168 5.68 3.20 -3.41
C GLU A 168 4.88 3.20 -4.70
N ALA A 169 4.73 2.02 -5.32
CA ALA A 169 4.01 1.88 -6.57
C ALA A 169 2.54 2.35 -6.44
N PHE A 170 1.89 2.01 -5.32
CA PHE A 170 0.52 2.43 -5.07
C PHE A 170 0.42 3.95 -4.82
N ALA A 171 1.41 4.58 -4.20
CA ALA A 171 1.44 6.03 -4.04
C ALA A 171 1.53 6.76 -5.39
N ASP A 172 2.29 6.23 -6.35
CA ASP A 172 2.34 6.72 -7.73
C ASP A 172 1.00 6.51 -8.48
N ASP A 173 0.32 5.40 -8.21
CA ASP A 173 -1.02 5.15 -8.75
C ASP A 173 -2.05 6.15 -8.23
N ILE A 174 -2.01 6.52 -6.94
CA ILE A 174 -2.87 7.58 -6.38
C ILE A 174 -2.67 8.91 -7.11
N VAL A 175 -1.42 9.30 -7.36
CA VAL A 175 -1.09 10.53 -8.12
C VAL A 175 -1.65 10.46 -9.54
N SER A 176 -1.41 9.35 -10.22
CA SER A 176 -1.83 9.13 -11.60
C SER A 176 -3.34 9.13 -11.75
N PHE A 177 -4.04 8.48 -10.81
CA PHE A 177 -5.50 8.44 -10.76
C PHE A 177 -6.09 9.83 -10.53
N ARG A 178 -5.54 10.59 -9.60
CA ARG A 178 -5.92 11.99 -9.37
C ARG A 178 -5.69 12.87 -10.59
N ASP A 179 -4.62 12.65 -11.35
CA ASP A 179 -4.37 13.40 -12.59
C ASP A 179 -5.31 12.98 -13.74
N ALA A 180 -5.73 11.71 -13.78
CA ALA A 180 -6.78 11.25 -14.69
C ALA A 180 -8.13 11.89 -14.37
N ILE A 181 -8.51 11.95 -13.08
CA ILE A 181 -9.72 12.66 -12.64
C ILE A 181 -9.71 14.13 -13.08
N ARG A 182 -8.59 14.85 -12.91
CA ARG A 182 -8.51 16.25 -13.35
C ARG A 182 -8.79 16.42 -14.84
N ARG A 183 -8.28 15.52 -15.69
CA ARG A 183 -8.56 15.53 -17.13
C ARG A 183 -10.02 15.26 -17.45
N LEU A 184 -10.65 14.37 -16.67
CA LEU A 184 -12.08 14.10 -16.78
C LEU A 184 -12.90 15.35 -16.41
N GLN A 185 -12.54 16.02 -15.32
CA GLN A 185 -13.18 17.28 -14.89
C GLN A 185 -12.99 18.41 -15.92
N ASP A 186 -11.79 18.56 -16.49
CA ASP A 186 -11.54 19.50 -17.59
C ASP A 186 -12.46 19.18 -18.79
N GLY A 187 -12.63 17.89 -19.12
CA GLY A 187 -13.56 17.44 -20.16
C GLY A 187 -15.02 17.75 -19.85
N PHE A 188 -15.47 17.58 -18.60
CA PHE A 188 -16.81 17.99 -18.17
C PHE A 188 -17.04 19.50 -18.34
N ASP A 189 -16.10 20.33 -17.89
CA ASP A 189 -16.18 21.79 -18.00
C ASP A 189 -16.23 22.23 -19.47
N GLU A 190 -15.39 21.66 -20.32
CA GLU A 190 -15.36 21.94 -21.77
C GLU A 190 -16.67 21.49 -22.46
N TYR A 191 -17.21 20.34 -22.07
CA TYR A 191 -18.45 19.78 -22.61
C TYR A 191 -19.67 20.62 -22.25
N LEU A 192 -19.80 21.02 -20.99
CA LEU A 192 -20.87 21.90 -20.51
C LEU A 192 -20.73 23.31 -21.11
N GLY A 193 -19.51 23.74 -21.43
CA GLY A 193 -19.22 24.97 -22.16
C GLY A 193 -19.46 24.90 -23.67
N GLU A 194 -20.01 23.79 -24.19
CA GLU A 194 -20.23 23.53 -25.62
C GLU A 194 -18.95 23.55 -26.47
N SER A 195 -17.76 23.46 -25.84
CA SER A 195 -16.47 23.32 -26.53
C SER A 195 -16.17 21.84 -26.81
N TYR A 196 -17.05 21.20 -27.59
CA TYR A 196 -17.02 19.75 -27.79
C TYR A 196 -15.71 19.23 -28.41
N GLY A 197 -15.08 20.01 -29.29
CA GLY A 197 -13.77 19.66 -29.86
C GLY A 197 -12.65 19.61 -28.81
N ASP A 198 -12.67 20.49 -27.81
CA ASP A 198 -11.71 20.45 -26.70
C ASP A 198 -12.06 19.29 -25.74
N ALA A 199 -13.35 19.13 -25.41
CA ALA A 199 -13.85 18.08 -24.53
C ALA A 199 -13.46 16.67 -25.01
N THR A 200 -13.57 16.42 -26.32
CA THR A 200 -13.07 15.20 -27.00
C THR A 200 -11.60 14.93 -26.62
N GLY A 201 -10.74 15.94 -26.79
CA GLY A 201 -9.33 15.83 -26.43
C GLY A 201 -9.08 15.55 -24.95
N SER A 202 -9.89 16.11 -24.05
CA SER A 202 -9.77 15.91 -22.60
C SER A 202 -10.26 14.53 -22.16
N PHE A 203 -11.41 14.07 -22.67
CA PHE A 203 -11.94 12.74 -22.40
C PHE A 203 -11.02 11.62 -22.93
N PHE A 204 -10.50 11.74 -24.16
CA PHE A 204 -9.51 10.79 -24.67
C PHE A 204 -8.28 10.69 -23.77
N ARG A 205 -7.75 11.83 -23.28
CA ARG A 205 -6.61 11.85 -22.36
C ARG A 205 -6.95 11.29 -20.98
N ALA A 206 -8.18 11.49 -20.50
CA ALA A 206 -8.66 10.90 -19.26
C ALA A 206 -8.77 9.37 -19.39
N MET A 207 -9.41 8.88 -20.45
CA MET A 207 -9.54 7.46 -20.80
C MET A 207 -8.18 6.76 -20.77
N SER A 208 -7.22 7.22 -21.59
CA SER A 208 -5.88 6.60 -21.63
C SER A 208 -5.18 6.63 -20.27
N ALA A 209 -5.34 7.70 -19.50
CA ALA A 209 -4.73 7.80 -18.17
C ALA A 209 -5.37 6.80 -17.18
N PHE A 210 -6.68 6.58 -17.23
CA PHE A 210 -7.35 5.58 -16.41
C PHE A 210 -6.97 4.16 -16.83
N GLU A 211 -6.90 3.86 -18.13
CA GLU A 211 -6.43 2.56 -18.64
C GLU A 211 -5.00 2.25 -18.15
N ASP A 212 -4.10 3.24 -18.21
CA ASP A 212 -2.72 3.10 -17.73
C ASP A 212 -2.67 2.77 -16.23
N VAL A 213 -3.53 3.39 -15.40
CA VAL A 213 -3.60 3.06 -13.97
C VAL A 213 -4.21 1.67 -13.78
N ASN A 214 -5.31 1.37 -14.48
CA ASN A 214 -5.99 0.08 -14.38
C ASN A 214 -5.04 -1.08 -14.71
N ALA A 215 -4.27 -0.97 -15.80
CA ALA A 215 -3.30 -1.98 -16.19
C ALA A 215 -2.27 -2.23 -15.09
N ARG A 216 -1.69 -1.18 -14.51
CA ARG A 216 -0.69 -1.32 -13.44
C ARG A 216 -1.24 -1.93 -12.16
N VAL A 217 -2.49 -1.59 -11.80
CA VAL A 217 -3.12 -2.07 -10.58
C VAL A 217 -3.63 -3.51 -10.76
N SER A 218 -4.26 -3.82 -11.89
CA SER A 218 -4.83 -5.14 -12.20
C SER A 218 -3.78 -6.22 -12.47
N GLU A 219 -2.61 -5.86 -13.01
CA GLU A 219 -1.51 -6.81 -13.24
C GLU A 219 -0.67 -7.08 -12.00
N ARG A 220 -0.78 -6.23 -10.97
CA ARG A 220 -0.02 -6.36 -9.72
C ARG A 220 -0.62 -7.48 -8.88
N ASP A 221 0.23 -8.36 -8.34
CA ASP A 221 -0.14 -9.29 -7.28
C ASP A 221 -0.04 -8.53 -5.93
N PRO A 222 -1.15 -8.02 -5.36
CA PRO A 222 -1.07 -7.05 -4.27
C PRO A 222 -0.71 -7.74 -2.95
N VAL A 223 0.13 -7.09 -2.13
CA VAL A 223 0.30 -7.47 -0.73
C VAL A 223 -1.01 -7.22 0.03
N ALA A 224 -1.22 -7.97 1.11
CA ALA A 224 -2.43 -7.88 1.94
C ALA A 224 -2.77 -6.42 2.31
N ALA A 225 -1.75 -5.61 2.58
CA ALA A 225 -1.90 -4.20 2.96
C ALA A 225 -2.51 -3.28 1.89
N ILE A 226 -2.50 -3.65 0.61
CA ILE A 226 -3.10 -2.84 -0.45
C ILE A 226 -4.07 -3.62 -1.34
N ALA A 227 -4.35 -4.89 -1.03
CA ALA A 227 -5.18 -5.77 -1.85
C ALA A 227 -6.57 -5.18 -2.10
N SER A 228 -7.30 -4.82 -1.05
CA SER A 228 -8.63 -4.22 -1.20
C SER A 228 -8.59 -2.91 -1.98
N ARG A 229 -7.60 -2.05 -1.72
CA ARG A 229 -7.46 -0.76 -2.42
C ARG A 229 -7.11 -0.93 -3.90
N SER A 230 -6.39 -1.98 -4.24
CA SER A 230 -6.06 -2.32 -5.62
C SER A 230 -7.30 -2.81 -6.37
N GLU A 231 -8.14 -3.64 -5.73
CA GLU A 231 -9.43 -4.05 -6.30
C GLU A 231 -10.38 -2.85 -6.52
N GLU A 232 -10.48 -1.95 -5.54
CA GLU A 232 -11.27 -0.72 -5.65
C GLU A 232 -10.77 0.17 -6.79
N PHE A 233 -9.45 0.39 -6.90
CA PHE A 233 -8.85 1.19 -7.96
C PHE A 233 -9.06 0.56 -9.35
N ALA A 234 -8.95 -0.76 -9.48
CA ALA A 234 -9.22 -1.45 -10.75
C ALA A 234 -10.66 -1.24 -11.20
N CYS A 235 -11.63 -1.38 -10.30
CA CYS A 235 -13.05 -1.12 -10.56
C CYS A 235 -13.29 0.34 -11.01
N LEU A 236 -12.77 1.30 -10.23
CA LEU A 236 -12.93 2.73 -10.51
C LEU A 236 -12.31 3.13 -11.85
N THR A 237 -11.08 2.69 -12.11
CA THR A 237 -10.35 3.04 -13.33
C THR A 237 -10.98 2.42 -14.59
N ASP A 238 -11.44 1.17 -14.53
CA ASP A 238 -12.14 0.53 -15.66
C ASP A 238 -13.45 1.27 -16.01
N ALA A 239 -14.28 1.55 -15.01
CA ALA A 239 -15.55 2.28 -15.20
C ALA A 239 -15.31 3.71 -15.74
N MET A 240 -14.36 4.45 -15.14
CA MET A 240 -14.03 5.81 -15.57
C MET A 240 -13.39 5.86 -16.95
N ALA A 241 -12.58 4.86 -17.33
CA ALA A 241 -12.01 4.77 -18.67
C ALA A 241 -13.10 4.60 -19.73
N ARG A 242 -13.98 3.60 -19.55
CA ARG A 242 -15.09 3.33 -20.48
C ARG A 242 -16.03 4.52 -20.60
N ALA A 243 -16.40 5.13 -19.47
CA ALA A 243 -17.26 6.31 -19.51
C ALA A 243 -16.60 7.49 -20.22
N SER A 244 -15.29 7.69 -20.04
CA SER A 244 -14.53 8.72 -20.76
C SER A 244 -14.51 8.45 -22.27
N GLU A 245 -14.33 7.19 -22.71
CA GLU A 245 -14.42 6.80 -24.12
C GLU A 245 -15.80 7.15 -24.71
N VAL A 246 -16.88 6.82 -24.01
CA VAL A 246 -18.23 7.11 -24.47
C VAL A 246 -18.51 8.61 -24.50
N LEU A 247 -17.98 9.38 -23.54
CA LEU A 247 -18.11 10.84 -23.54
C LEU A 247 -17.28 11.53 -24.62
N ASP A 248 -16.13 10.98 -25.00
CA ASP A 248 -15.36 11.39 -26.18
C ASP A 248 -16.21 11.26 -27.46
N GLU A 249 -16.90 10.13 -27.63
CA GLU A 249 -17.84 9.94 -28.73
C GLU A 249 -19.05 10.88 -28.64
N ALA A 250 -19.56 11.14 -27.43
CA ALA A 250 -20.68 12.05 -27.21
C ALA A 250 -20.29 13.48 -27.59
N ALA A 251 -19.07 13.90 -27.27
CA ALA A 251 -18.53 15.20 -27.63
C ALA A 251 -18.37 15.30 -29.15
N THR A 252 -17.82 14.26 -29.78
CA THR A 252 -17.75 14.17 -31.24
C THR A 252 -19.14 14.29 -31.89
N ALA A 253 -20.19 13.68 -31.30
CA ALA A 253 -21.55 13.83 -31.81
C ALA A 253 -22.09 15.25 -31.65
N GLY A 254 -21.79 15.92 -30.54
CA GLY A 254 -22.10 17.34 -30.31
C GLY A 254 -21.41 18.27 -31.30
N ASP A 255 -20.12 18.07 -31.58
CA ASP A 255 -19.36 18.86 -32.57
C ASP A 255 -19.90 18.72 -34.01
N ASN A 256 -20.56 17.60 -34.30
CA ASN A 256 -21.16 17.31 -35.60
C ASN A 256 -22.67 17.63 -35.68
N ASP A 257 -23.24 18.27 -34.65
CA ASP A 257 -24.67 18.61 -34.56
C ASP A 257 -25.60 17.37 -34.70
N ILE A 258 -25.27 16.27 -34.02
CA ILE A 258 -26.05 15.01 -34.03
C ILE A 258 -26.68 14.76 -32.63
N PRO A 259 -27.72 15.53 -32.25
CA PRO A 259 -28.23 15.56 -30.87
C PRO A 259 -28.78 14.21 -30.39
N GLU A 260 -29.45 13.43 -31.25
CA GLU A 260 -29.97 12.12 -30.84
C GLU A 260 -28.86 11.12 -30.50
N LYS A 261 -27.73 11.21 -31.21
CA LYS A 261 -26.56 10.37 -30.93
C LYS A 261 -25.86 10.85 -29.66
N GLN A 262 -25.74 12.16 -29.48
CA GLN A 262 -25.15 12.76 -28.28
C GLN A 262 -25.87 12.30 -27.00
N THR A 263 -27.20 12.45 -26.94
CA THR A 263 -27.99 12.06 -25.76
C THR A 263 -27.97 10.55 -25.49
N ALA A 264 -27.93 9.72 -26.54
CA ALA A 264 -27.80 8.27 -26.38
C ALA A 264 -26.45 7.90 -25.72
N LEU A 265 -25.35 8.52 -26.18
CA LEU A 265 -24.02 8.29 -25.62
C LEU A 265 -23.86 8.87 -24.22
N GLU A 266 -24.45 10.02 -23.89
CA GLU A 266 -24.50 10.53 -22.51
C GLU A 266 -25.16 9.51 -21.56
N SER A 267 -26.22 8.84 -22.02
CA SER A 267 -26.89 7.78 -21.25
C SER A 267 -25.99 6.55 -21.09
N GLU A 268 -25.31 6.13 -22.15
CA GLU A 268 -24.36 5.01 -22.13
C GLU A 268 -23.14 5.31 -21.22
N ALA A 269 -22.62 6.53 -21.23
CA ALA A 269 -21.54 6.96 -20.33
C ALA A 269 -21.98 6.91 -18.87
N ARG A 270 -23.22 7.33 -18.58
CA ARG A 270 -23.80 7.22 -17.23
C ARG A 270 -23.89 5.77 -16.78
N GLU A 271 -24.29 4.86 -17.67
CA GLU A 271 -24.31 3.42 -17.38
C GLU A 271 -22.88 2.88 -17.16
N ALA A 272 -21.90 3.28 -17.96
CA ALA A 272 -20.51 2.88 -17.80
C ALA A 272 -19.90 3.33 -16.45
N PHE A 273 -20.21 4.55 -15.98
CA PHE A 273 -19.82 4.97 -14.62
C PHE A 273 -20.46 4.10 -13.53
N ALA A 274 -21.70 3.65 -13.75
CA ALA A 274 -22.46 2.84 -12.80
C ALA A 274 -22.01 1.37 -12.75
N ASP A 275 -21.14 0.91 -13.66
CA ASP A 275 -20.54 -0.44 -13.60
C ASP A 275 -19.68 -0.63 -12.33
N CYS A 276 -19.24 0.47 -11.71
CA CYS A 276 -18.54 0.46 -10.42
C CYS A 276 -19.28 1.34 -9.40
N ASP A 277 -19.94 0.73 -8.43
CA ASP A 277 -20.71 1.42 -7.38
C ASP A 277 -19.90 2.49 -6.63
N LEU A 278 -18.58 2.29 -6.51
CA LEU A 278 -17.65 3.21 -5.85
C LEU A 278 -17.55 4.57 -6.55
N VAL A 279 -17.85 4.65 -7.86
CA VAL A 279 -17.86 5.93 -8.57
C VAL A 279 -18.91 6.86 -7.96
N ALA A 280 -20.15 6.37 -7.82
CA ALA A 280 -21.23 7.14 -7.22
C ALA A 280 -21.04 7.35 -5.71
N GLU A 281 -20.36 6.43 -5.01
CA GLU A 281 -20.07 6.56 -3.59
C GLU A 281 -19.05 7.67 -3.28
N HIS A 282 -18.03 7.83 -4.13
CA HIS A 282 -16.85 8.65 -3.81
C HIS A 282 -16.70 9.91 -4.68
N PHE A 283 -17.33 9.97 -5.85
CA PHE A 283 -17.10 11.05 -6.83
C PHE A 283 -18.41 11.73 -7.23
N THR A 284 -18.84 12.67 -6.37
CA THR A 284 -20.05 13.48 -6.54
C THR A 284 -20.04 14.31 -7.81
N PHE A 285 -18.86 14.78 -8.25
CA PHE A 285 -18.74 15.58 -9.48
C PHE A 285 -19.22 14.85 -10.74
N VAL A 286 -19.25 13.52 -10.75
CA VAL A 286 -19.81 12.72 -11.86
C VAL A 286 -21.33 12.88 -11.93
N ALA A 287 -22.01 12.78 -10.79
CA ALA A 287 -23.45 12.98 -10.72
C ALA A 287 -23.82 14.42 -11.09
N ASP A 288 -23.09 15.40 -10.54
CA ASP A 288 -23.30 16.82 -10.81
C ASP A 288 -23.21 17.14 -12.31
N PHE A 289 -22.19 16.62 -13.01
CA PHE A 289 -22.05 16.78 -14.46
C PHE A 289 -23.31 16.34 -15.22
N PHE A 290 -23.84 15.18 -14.89
CA PHE A 290 -25.03 14.62 -15.54
C PHE A 290 -26.33 15.34 -15.20
N GLU A 291 -26.40 16.01 -14.04
CA GLU A 291 -27.52 16.88 -13.65
C GLU A 291 -27.47 18.25 -14.34
N GLU A 292 -26.28 18.71 -14.72
CA GLU A 292 -26.08 19.99 -15.41
C GLU A 292 -26.27 19.92 -16.93
N LEU A 293 -26.39 18.72 -17.51
CA LEU A 293 -26.71 18.56 -18.93
C LEU A 293 -28.09 19.15 -19.26
N PRO A 294 -28.25 19.85 -20.40
CA PRO A 294 -29.53 20.43 -20.79
C PRO A 294 -30.56 19.36 -21.16
N ASP A 295 -31.81 19.56 -20.73
CA ASP A 295 -32.94 18.66 -21.02
C ASP A 295 -33.26 18.55 -22.54
N GLU A 296 -32.95 19.59 -23.32
CA GLU A 296 -33.15 19.64 -24.77
C GLU A 296 -31.91 20.21 -25.46
N ARG A 297 -31.36 19.47 -26.44
CA ARG A 297 -30.28 19.92 -27.32
C ARG A 297 -30.88 20.63 -28.55
N SER A 298 -30.46 21.86 -28.82
CA SER A 298 -30.99 22.72 -29.90
C SER A 298 -30.11 22.79 -31.12
#